data_AF-A0A2U3QKT5-F1
#
_entry.id   AF-A0A2U3QKT5-F1
#
_cell.length_a   1.000
_cell.length_b   1.000
_cell.length_c   1.000
_cell.angle_alpha   90.00
_cell.angle_beta   90.00
_cell.angle_gamma   90.00
#
_symmetry.space_group_name_H-M   'P 1'
#
loop_
_entity.id
_entity.type
_entity.pdbx_description
1 polymer ?
#
loop_
_entity_poly.entity_id
_entity_poly.type
_entity_poly.pdbx_seq_one_letter_code
_entity_poly.pdbx_strand_id
1 'polypeptide(L)'
;MQRITKLKINAFMEQFAYAYPRKWGEIKSKANFAGRSFSEASLSMMEEFVAEELDRELSEIISAEKEALWSIPSIHEDDYFQTLTNKLLDAFGAAVDSVISYLKHATPRHEALSPSLFDKVKRMFNSKIARDIQIMREELRMEKSKTASGSLNINVDVGLVNFVTVQGSVHISINKVSNSDGREIAEILGKFLKAIESSSLSEPEKIEHMQQIDLIANQAIETAEKRNSWAIKTSLAALSVTDCLTSLWTSFGPTLQRWFGL
;
A
#
# COMPACT_ATOMS: atom_id res chain seq x y z
N MET A 1 -7.78 -18.59 -4.33
CA MET A 1 -8.34 -17.75 -3.26
C MET A 1 -9.21 -18.59 -2.31
N GLN A 2 -8.93 -18.50 -1.00
CA GLN A 2 -9.60 -19.28 0.03
C GLN A 2 -11.07 -18.90 0.21
N ARG A 3 -11.87 -19.84 0.74
CA ARG A 3 -13.31 -19.62 1.02
C ARG A 3 -13.53 -18.51 2.04
N ILE A 4 -12.67 -18.43 3.06
CA ILE A 4 -12.74 -17.40 4.12
C ILE A 4 -12.55 -15.99 3.53
N THR A 5 -11.59 -15.85 2.62
CA THR A 5 -11.28 -14.58 1.95
C THR A 5 -12.39 -14.14 1.01
N LYS A 6 -13.03 -15.07 0.29
CA LYS A 6 -14.27 -14.77 -0.46
C LYS A 6 -15.38 -14.23 0.45
N LEU A 7 -15.58 -14.87 1.61
CA LEU A 7 -16.61 -14.45 2.55
C LEU A 7 -16.31 -13.06 3.15
N LYS A 8 -15.04 -12.79 3.48
CA LYS A 8 -14.62 -11.47 3.96
C LYS A 8 -14.77 -10.37 2.89
N ILE A 9 -14.40 -10.63 1.64
CA ILE A 9 -14.62 -9.68 0.54
C ILE A 9 -16.12 -9.37 0.37
N ASN A 10 -16.99 -10.38 0.41
CA ASN A 10 -18.43 -10.16 0.31
C ASN A 10 -18.98 -9.38 1.51
N ALA A 11 -18.55 -9.74 2.73
CA ALA A 11 -18.96 -9.04 3.95
C ALA A 11 -18.50 -7.58 3.94
N PHE A 12 -17.28 -7.31 3.48
CA PHE A 12 -16.76 -5.97 3.24
C PHE A 12 -17.68 -5.19 2.30
N MET A 13 -17.99 -5.73 1.11
CA MET A 13 -18.83 -5.06 0.12
C MET A 13 -20.21 -4.68 0.69
N GLU A 14 -20.81 -5.58 1.46
CA GLU A 14 -22.09 -5.33 2.12
C GLU A 14 -21.97 -4.26 3.22
N GLN A 15 -21.03 -4.41 4.14
CA GLN A 15 -20.85 -3.49 5.26
C GLN A 15 -20.46 -2.08 4.81
N PHE A 16 -19.56 -2.00 3.83
CA PHE A 16 -19.12 -0.74 3.26
C PHE A 16 -20.27 0.02 2.61
N ALA A 17 -21.16 -0.69 1.89
CA ALA A 17 -22.37 -0.12 1.29
C ALA A 17 -23.32 0.52 2.32
N TYR A 18 -23.37 0.02 3.56
CA TYR A 18 -24.15 0.62 4.64
C TYR A 18 -23.41 1.75 5.38
N ALA A 19 -22.09 1.69 5.46
CA ALA A 19 -21.28 2.62 6.26
C ALA A 19 -21.19 4.02 5.63
N TYR A 20 -20.92 4.10 4.33
CA TYR A 20 -20.66 5.39 3.67
C TYR A 20 -21.89 6.31 3.56
N PRO A 21 -23.14 5.85 3.31
CA PRO A 21 -24.30 6.74 3.28
C PRO A 21 -24.59 7.36 4.64
N ARG A 22 -24.42 6.56 5.71
CA ARG A 22 -24.58 7.00 7.09
C ARG A 22 -23.55 8.06 7.44
N LYS A 23 -22.27 7.81 7.15
CA LYS A 23 -21.20 8.78 7.40
C LYS A 23 -21.43 10.09 6.65
N TRP A 24 -21.88 10.00 5.39
CA TRP A 24 -22.25 11.18 4.63
C TRP A 24 -23.38 11.98 5.28
N GLY A 25 -24.39 11.31 5.84
CA GLY A 25 -25.45 11.95 6.63
C GLY A 25 -24.93 12.70 7.85
N GLU A 26 -23.95 12.13 8.57
CA GLU A 26 -23.31 12.77 9.72
C GLU A 26 -22.49 14.00 9.32
N ILE A 27 -21.70 13.91 8.26
CA ILE A 27 -20.92 15.04 7.70
C ILE A 27 -21.87 16.17 7.30
N LYS A 28 -22.95 15.82 6.60
CA LYS A 28 -23.99 16.77 6.18
C LYS A 28 -24.67 17.46 7.36
N SER A 29 -25.02 16.71 8.40
CA SER A 29 -25.64 17.27 9.60
C SER A 29 -24.71 18.25 10.30
N LYS A 30 -23.41 17.92 10.41
CA LYS A 30 -22.40 18.79 11.04
C LYS A 30 -22.16 20.06 10.23
N ALA A 31 -22.07 19.97 8.91
CA ALA A 31 -21.90 21.13 8.03
C ALA A 31 -23.08 22.10 8.14
N ASN A 32 -24.31 21.57 8.13
CA ASN A 32 -25.53 22.36 8.31
C ASN A 32 -25.59 23.05 9.68
N PHE A 33 -25.25 22.34 10.76
CA PHE A 33 -25.22 22.91 12.11
C PHE A 33 -24.19 24.04 12.26
N ALA A 34 -23.09 23.95 11.53
CA ALA A 34 -22.05 25.00 11.49
C ALA A 34 -22.40 26.18 10.55
N GLY A 35 -23.58 26.21 9.94
CA GLY A 35 -24.00 27.25 8.99
C GLY A 35 -23.16 27.30 7.71
N ARG A 36 -22.43 26.22 7.40
CA ARG A 36 -21.58 26.14 6.20
C ARG A 36 -22.35 25.47 5.07
N SER A 37 -22.29 26.05 3.87
CA SER A 37 -22.68 25.34 2.65
C SER A 37 -21.73 24.15 2.40
N PHE A 38 -22.24 23.12 1.73
CA PHE A 38 -21.43 21.96 1.32
C PHE A 38 -20.19 22.44 0.56
N SER A 39 -19.03 22.08 1.08
CA SER A 39 -17.73 22.57 0.61
C SER A 39 -16.76 21.42 0.36
N GLU A 40 -15.64 21.75 -0.27
CA GLU A 40 -14.49 20.86 -0.48
C GLU A 40 -14.03 20.14 0.80
N ALA A 41 -14.16 20.81 1.96
CA ALA A 41 -13.84 20.20 3.26
C ALA A 41 -14.74 18.99 3.60
N SER A 42 -16.02 19.00 3.21
CA SER A 42 -16.92 17.86 3.43
C SER A 42 -16.55 16.66 2.55
N LEU A 43 -16.08 16.92 1.33
CA LEU A 43 -15.59 15.88 0.42
C LEU A 43 -14.26 15.31 0.90
N SER A 44 -13.35 16.15 1.41
CA SER A 44 -12.09 15.71 2.00
C SER A 44 -12.30 14.82 3.24
N MET A 45 -13.25 15.16 4.13
CA MET A 45 -13.63 14.28 5.25
C MET A 45 -14.20 12.93 4.78
N MET A 46 -14.88 12.92 3.63
CA MET A 46 -15.41 11.69 3.05
C MET A 46 -14.31 10.86 2.38
N GLU A 47 -13.35 11.50 1.70
CA GLU A 47 -12.15 10.86 1.15
C GLU A 47 -11.35 10.17 2.26
N GLU A 48 -11.11 10.88 3.37
CA GLU A 48 -10.38 10.37 4.53
C GLU A 48 -11.10 9.16 5.15
N PHE A 49 -12.40 9.28 5.42
CA PHE A 49 -13.19 8.16 5.94
C PHE A 49 -13.14 6.93 5.02
N VAL A 50 -13.30 7.13 3.71
CA VAL A 50 -13.24 6.02 2.74
C VAL A 50 -11.85 5.40 2.74
N ALA A 51 -10.79 6.20 2.79
CA ALA A 51 -9.43 5.68 2.86
C ALA A 51 -9.19 4.86 4.13
N GLU A 52 -9.64 5.32 5.29
CA GLU A 52 -9.51 4.60 6.57
C GLU A 52 -10.26 3.27 6.57
N GLU A 53 -11.52 3.25 6.12
CA GLU A 53 -12.32 2.02 6.09
C GLU A 53 -11.74 0.99 5.11
N LEU A 54 -11.31 1.42 3.93
CA LEU A 54 -10.64 0.54 2.98
C LEU A 54 -9.31 0.02 3.55
N ASP A 55 -8.54 0.82 4.28
CA ASP A 55 -7.24 0.39 4.83
C ASP A 55 -7.43 -0.67 5.91
N ARG A 56 -8.41 -0.47 6.79
CA ARG A 56 -8.80 -1.44 7.83
C ARG A 56 -9.23 -2.77 7.21
N GLU A 57 -10.15 -2.72 6.26
CA GLU A 57 -10.72 -3.92 5.63
C GLU A 57 -9.69 -4.68 4.79
N LEU A 58 -8.84 -3.97 4.06
CA LEU A 58 -7.75 -4.60 3.31
C LEU A 58 -6.80 -5.34 4.26
N SER A 59 -6.41 -4.70 5.37
CA SER A 59 -5.53 -5.30 6.37
C SER A 59 -6.12 -6.56 7.00
N GLU A 60 -7.43 -6.54 7.30
CA GLU A 60 -8.15 -7.71 7.82
C GLU A 60 -8.26 -8.86 6.81
N ILE A 61 -8.51 -8.54 5.53
CA ILE A 61 -8.62 -9.53 4.46
C ILE A 61 -7.25 -10.18 4.21
N ILE A 62 -6.20 -9.37 4.10
CA ILE A 62 -4.81 -9.83 3.89
C ILE A 62 -4.36 -10.70 5.06
N SER A 63 -4.63 -10.29 6.30
CA SER A 63 -4.25 -11.06 7.48
C SER A 63 -4.95 -12.43 7.52
N ALA A 64 -6.25 -12.47 7.25
CA ALA A 64 -7.02 -13.72 7.24
C ALA A 64 -6.61 -14.65 6.09
N GLU A 65 -6.33 -14.09 4.90
CA GLU A 65 -5.83 -14.88 3.77
C GLU A 65 -4.44 -15.46 4.10
N LYS A 66 -3.56 -14.66 4.69
CA LYS A 66 -2.22 -15.09 5.11
C LYS A 66 -2.29 -16.23 6.13
N GLU A 67 -3.14 -16.13 7.16
CA GLU A 67 -3.39 -17.22 8.13
C GLU A 67 -3.94 -18.50 7.46
N ALA A 68 -4.87 -18.33 6.51
CA ALA A 68 -5.45 -19.44 5.77
C ALA A 68 -4.42 -20.13 4.84
N LEU A 69 -3.50 -19.37 4.25
CA LEU A 69 -2.41 -19.90 3.43
C LEU A 69 -1.33 -20.58 4.27
N TRP A 70 -1.07 -20.10 5.49
CA TRP A 70 -0.17 -20.76 6.43
C TRP A 70 -0.70 -22.10 6.95
N SER A 71 -2.02 -22.24 7.10
CA SER A 71 -2.63 -23.47 7.61
C SER A 71 -2.80 -24.58 6.57
N ILE A 72 -2.60 -24.29 5.28
CA ILE A 72 -2.73 -25.28 4.19
C ILE A 72 -1.47 -25.22 3.31
N PRO A 73 -0.43 -26.03 3.60
CA PRO A 73 0.81 -26.06 2.84
C PRO A 73 0.58 -26.75 1.48
N SER A 74 -0.03 -26.02 0.55
CA SER A 74 -0.11 -26.42 -0.86
C SER A 74 0.80 -25.52 -1.70
N ILE A 75 1.17 -25.99 -2.88
CA ILE A 75 1.88 -25.18 -3.87
C ILE A 75 0.85 -24.17 -4.39
N HIS A 76 0.90 -22.95 -3.87
CA HIS A 76 0.13 -21.86 -4.43
C HIS A 76 0.84 -21.43 -5.71
N GLU A 77 0.28 -21.80 -6.85
CA GLU A 77 0.74 -21.40 -8.18
C GLU A 77 0.63 -19.88 -8.34
N ASP A 78 1.45 -19.28 -9.21
CA ASP A 78 1.50 -17.83 -9.40
C ASP A 78 0.12 -17.24 -9.80
N ASP A 79 -0.68 -18.03 -10.52
CA ASP A 79 -2.07 -17.73 -10.87
C ASP A 79 -2.96 -17.47 -9.63
N TYR A 80 -2.63 -18.04 -8.48
CA TYR A 80 -3.33 -17.82 -7.22
C TYR A 80 -3.25 -16.36 -6.77
N PHE A 81 -2.02 -15.84 -6.69
CA PHE A 81 -1.77 -14.49 -6.19
C PHE A 81 -2.27 -13.46 -7.20
N GLN A 82 -2.11 -13.72 -8.50
CA GLN A 82 -2.71 -12.87 -9.53
C GLN A 82 -4.25 -12.83 -9.42
N THR A 83 -4.88 -13.99 -9.20
CA THR A 83 -6.34 -14.07 -8.99
C THR A 83 -6.77 -13.32 -7.73
N LEU A 84 -6.01 -13.42 -6.64
CA LEU A 84 -6.29 -12.68 -5.40
C LEU A 84 -6.17 -11.17 -5.64
N THR A 85 -5.10 -10.73 -6.31
CA THR A 85 -4.86 -9.33 -6.67
C THR A 85 -6.02 -8.77 -7.46
N ASN A 86 -6.38 -9.42 -8.57
CA ASN A 86 -7.46 -8.94 -9.43
C ASN A 86 -8.78 -8.82 -8.67
N LYS A 87 -9.08 -9.78 -7.78
CA LYS A 87 -10.34 -9.75 -7.02
C LYS A 87 -10.39 -8.68 -5.94
N LEU A 88 -9.27 -8.41 -5.27
CA LEU A 88 -9.20 -7.29 -4.34
C LEU A 88 -9.28 -5.96 -5.10
N LEU A 89 -8.60 -5.83 -6.24
CA LEU A 89 -8.69 -4.64 -7.10
C LEU A 89 -10.14 -4.40 -7.57
N ASP A 90 -10.83 -5.44 -8.02
CA ASP A 90 -12.23 -5.36 -8.46
C ASP A 90 -13.15 -4.96 -7.30
N ALA A 91 -13.02 -5.60 -6.13
CA ALA A 91 -13.86 -5.32 -4.97
C ALA A 91 -13.66 -3.90 -4.44
N PHE A 92 -12.40 -3.50 -4.20
CA PHE A 92 -12.08 -2.17 -3.67
C PHE A 92 -12.37 -1.08 -4.71
N GLY A 93 -12.13 -1.34 -5.99
CA GLY A 93 -12.52 -0.47 -7.09
C GLY A 93 -14.03 -0.24 -7.12
N ALA A 94 -14.82 -1.31 -7.05
CA ALA A 94 -16.29 -1.23 -7.03
C ALA A 94 -16.83 -0.52 -5.78
N ALA A 95 -16.19 -0.69 -4.63
CA ALA A 95 -16.53 0.01 -3.39
C ALA A 95 -16.36 1.54 -3.55
N VAL A 96 -15.20 1.98 -4.07
CA VAL A 96 -14.94 3.40 -4.36
C VAL A 96 -15.93 3.93 -5.40
N ASP A 97 -16.18 3.18 -6.48
CA ASP A 97 -17.10 3.59 -7.55
C ASP A 97 -18.55 3.73 -7.02
N SER A 98 -18.95 2.90 -6.04
CA SER A 98 -20.26 3.00 -5.36
C SER A 98 -20.39 4.28 -4.54
N VAL A 99 -19.33 4.69 -3.84
CA VAL A 99 -19.29 5.97 -3.11
C VAL A 99 -19.40 7.14 -4.10
N ILE A 100 -18.61 7.12 -5.18
CA ILE A 100 -18.65 8.15 -6.22
C ILE A 100 -20.06 8.28 -6.80
N SER A 101 -20.70 7.15 -7.14
CA SER A 101 -22.07 7.13 -7.67
C SER A 101 -23.06 7.72 -6.67
N TYR A 102 -22.99 7.30 -5.41
CA TYR A 102 -23.86 7.84 -4.36
C TYR A 102 -23.69 9.34 -4.17
N LEU A 103 -22.45 9.83 -4.10
CA LEU A 103 -22.17 11.26 -3.92
C LEU A 103 -22.67 12.08 -5.11
N LYS A 104 -22.50 11.61 -6.35
CA LYS A 104 -23.07 12.27 -7.54
C LYS A 104 -24.58 12.49 -7.40
N HIS A 105 -25.31 11.48 -6.91
CA HIS A 105 -26.76 11.61 -6.66
C HIS A 105 -27.08 12.50 -5.45
N ALA A 106 -26.30 12.41 -4.38
CA ALA A 106 -26.54 13.15 -3.15
C ALA A 106 -26.16 14.65 -3.25
N THR A 107 -25.25 15.01 -4.15
CA THR A 107 -24.79 16.39 -4.39
C THR A 107 -24.75 16.80 -5.87
N PRO A 108 -25.90 16.91 -6.56
CA PRO A 108 -25.95 17.21 -8.00
C PRO A 108 -25.30 18.55 -8.39
N ARG A 109 -25.23 19.52 -7.47
CA ARG A 109 -24.60 20.83 -7.71
C ARG A 109 -23.07 20.81 -7.67
N HIS A 110 -22.45 19.69 -7.27
CA HIS A 110 -21.00 19.53 -7.09
C HIS A 110 -20.41 18.46 -8.03
N GLU A 111 -21.12 18.12 -9.12
CA GLU A 111 -20.72 17.13 -10.12
C GLU A 111 -19.27 17.28 -10.65
N ALA A 112 -18.73 18.50 -10.66
CA ALA A 112 -17.40 18.80 -11.19
C ALA A 112 -16.22 18.44 -10.25
N LEU A 113 -16.44 18.17 -8.96
CA LEU A 113 -15.37 17.94 -7.97
C LEU A 113 -15.16 16.45 -7.60
N SER A 114 -16.04 15.56 -8.07
CA SER A 114 -16.15 14.18 -7.56
C SER A 114 -15.16 13.14 -8.11
N PRO A 115 -14.74 13.13 -9.39
CA PRO A 115 -13.90 12.05 -9.90
C PRO A 115 -12.44 12.10 -9.40
N SER A 116 -11.80 13.28 -9.43
CA SER A 116 -10.36 13.40 -9.19
C SER A 116 -9.92 13.11 -7.74
N LEU A 117 -10.79 13.37 -6.76
CA LEU A 117 -10.53 13.12 -5.33
C LEU A 117 -10.49 11.60 -5.04
N PHE A 118 -11.49 10.86 -5.53
CA PHE A 118 -11.55 9.42 -5.30
C PHE A 118 -10.65 8.62 -6.25
N ASP A 119 -10.23 9.19 -7.39
CA ASP A 119 -9.16 8.63 -8.23
C ASP A 119 -7.83 8.50 -7.49
N LYS A 120 -7.55 9.41 -6.54
CA LYS A 120 -6.37 9.32 -5.67
C LYS A 120 -6.48 8.13 -4.72
N VAL A 121 -7.64 7.96 -4.08
CA VAL A 121 -7.93 6.82 -3.19
C VAL A 121 -7.83 5.50 -3.97
N LYS A 122 -8.45 5.42 -5.15
CA LYS A 122 -8.41 4.25 -6.03
C LYS A 122 -6.97 3.88 -6.42
N ARG A 123 -6.17 4.86 -6.85
CA ARG A 123 -4.75 4.63 -7.16
C ARG A 123 -3.94 4.18 -5.95
N MET A 124 -4.16 4.79 -4.80
CA MET A 124 -3.50 4.41 -3.55
C MET A 124 -3.79 2.95 -3.19
N PHE A 125 -5.06 2.53 -3.23
CA PHE A 125 -5.44 1.16 -2.92
C PHE A 125 -4.99 0.15 -3.97
N ASN A 126 -4.99 0.50 -5.25
CA ASN A 126 -4.45 -0.38 -6.28
C ASN A 126 -2.97 -0.72 -6.03
N SER A 127 -2.17 0.29 -5.73
CA SER A 127 -0.75 0.11 -5.38
C SER A 127 -0.57 -0.66 -4.07
N LYS A 128 -1.41 -0.40 -3.06
CA LYS A 128 -1.34 -1.06 -1.76
C LYS A 128 -1.71 -2.54 -1.86
N ILE A 129 -2.80 -2.89 -2.55
CA ILE A 129 -3.25 -4.28 -2.76
C ILE A 129 -2.16 -5.11 -3.45
N ALA A 130 -1.58 -4.59 -4.53
CA ALA A 130 -0.52 -5.27 -5.26
C ALA A 130 0.70 -5.53 -4.36
N ARG A 131 1.09 -4.53 -3.56
CA ARG A 131 2.19 -4.61 -2.61
C ARG A 131 1.93 -5.64 -1.50
N ASP A 132 0.78 -5.57 -0.84
CA ASP A 132 0.48 -6.42 0.31
C ASP A 132 0.39 -7.90 -0.10
N ILE A 133 -0.14 -8.20 -1.29
CA ILE A 133 -0.15 -9.55 -1.84
C ILE A 133 1.26 -10.02 -2.20
N GLN A 134 2.10 -9.16 -2.76
CA GLN A 134 3.48 -9.50 -3.05
C GLN A 134 4.28 -9.79 -1.78
N ILE A 135 4.09 -8.99 -0.72
CA ILE A 135 4.66 -9.25 0.60
C ILE A 135 4.22 -10.63 1.10
N MET A 136 2.92 -10.92 1.04
CA MET A 136 2.38 -12.21 1.45
C MET A 136 2.96 -13.38 0.63
N ARG A 137 3.09 -13.23 -0.68
CA ARG A 137 3.71 -14.22 -1.58
C ARG A 137 5.15 -14.52 -1.16
N GLU A 138 5.92 -13.48 -0.89
CA GLU A 138 7.33 -13.61 -0.52
C GLU A 138 7.50 -14.20 0.88
N GLU A 139 6.66 -13.81 1.84
CA GLU A 139 6.60 -14.41 3.18
C GLU A 139 6.33 -15.92 3.11
N LEU A 140 5.37 -16.33 2.27
CA LEU A 140 5.03 -17.75 2.06
C LEU A 140 6.16 -18.52 1.36
N ARG A 141 6.88 -17.88 0.44
CA ARG A 141 8.02 -18.49 -0.27
C ARG A 141 9.21 -18.70 0.66
N MET A 142 9.47 -17.74 1.56
CA MET A 142 10.60 -17.79 2.49
C MET A 142 10.40 -18.78 3.64
N GLU A 143 9.18 -19.01 4.10
CA GLU A 143 8.92 -20.08 5.08
C GLU A 143 9.18 -21.47 4.47
N LYS A 144 8.97 -21.64 3.16
CA LYS A 144 9.36 -22.84 2.40
C LYS A 144 10.88 -22.95 2.18
N SER A 145 11.62 -21.83 2.16
CA SER A 145 13.07 -21.82 1.94
C SER A 145 13.91 -21.92 3.22
N LYS A 146 13.30 -22.00 4.41
CA LYS A 146 14.01 -22.38 5.65
C LYS A 146 14.69 -23.76 5.59
N THR A 147 14.46 -24.55 4.54
CA THR A 147 15.25 -25.75 4.20
C THR A 147 16.45 -25.51 3.27
N ALA A 148 16.66 -24.33 2.69
CA ALA A 148 17.80 -24.07 1.80
C ALA A 148 18.30 -22.63 1.93
N SER A 149 19.43 -22.49 2.63
CA SER A 149 20.24 -21.27 2.67
C SER A 149 20.66 -20.87 1.26
N GLY A 150 20.15 -19.75 0.75
CA GLY A 150 20.50 -19.23 -0.57
C GLY A 150 20.05 -17.78 -0.74
N SER A 151 20.98 -16.94 -1.18
CA SER A 151 20.80 -15.53 -1.51
C SER A 151 19.62 -15.29 -2.46
N LEU A 152 18.84 -14.25 -2.18
CA LEU A 152 17.55 -14.00 -2.81
C LEU A 152 17.66 -12.92 -3.90
N ASN A 153 17.23 -13.25 -5.11
CA ASN A 153 16.73 -12.29 -6.10
C ASN A 153 15.21 -12.41 -6.09
N ILE A 154 14.51 -11.32 -5.76
CA ILE A 154 13.08 -11.19 -6.00
C ILE A 154 12.97 -10.84 -7.49
N ASN A 155 11.95 -11.36 -8.18
CA ASN A 155 11.66 -10.99 -9.56
C ASN A 155 10.15 -10.79 -9.62
N VAL A 156 9.74 -9.53 -9.63
CA VAL A 156 8.33 -9.15 -9.63
C VAL A 156 7.84 -9.14 -11.08
N ASP A 157 7.09 -10.16 -11.46
CA ASP A 157 6.36 -10.13 -12.74
C ASP A 157 5.09 -9.28 -12.52
N VAL A 158 5.21 -7.98 -12.83
CA VAL A 158 4.14 -7.01 -12.66
C VAL A 158 3.47 -6.76 -14.01
N GLY A 159 2.24 -7.23 -14.15
CA GLY A 159 1.33 -6.70 -15.16
C GLY A 159 1.14 -5.19 -14.96
N LEU A 160 1.83 -4.38 -15.78
CA LEU A 160 1.58 -2.95 -16.04
C LEU A 160 1.61 -2.00 -14.84
N VAL A 161 2.60 -2.13 -13.94
CA VAL A 161 3.00 -1.00 -13.09
C VAL A 161 4.03 -0.17 -13.85
N ASN A 162 3.60 1.00 -14.33
CA ASN A 162 4.48 1.91 -15.05
C ASN A 162 5.52 2.49 -14.07
N PHE A 163 6.81 2.37 -14.42
CA PHE A 163 7.96 2.90 -13.69
C PHE A 163 7.74 4.34 -13.18
N VAL A 164 7.17 5.21 -14.01
CA VAL A 164 6.88 6.62 -13.67
C VAL A 164 5.90 6.74 -12.49
N THR A 165 4.95 5.83 -12.37
CA THR A 165 3.94 5.85 -11.29
C THR A 165 4.55 5.41 -9.96
N VAL A 166 5.43 4.41 -9.98
CA VAL A 166 6.15 3.93 -8.79
C VAL A 166 7.10 5.02 -8.29
N GLN A 167 7.90 5.60 -9.19
CA GLN A 167 8.81 6.68 -8.89
C GLN A 167 8.09 7.86 -8.21
N GLY A 168 6.95 8.29 -8.76
CA GLY A 168 6.11 9.33 -8.16
C GLY A 168 5.61 8.97 -6.76
N SER A 169 5.17 7.73 -6.55
CA SER A 169 4.74 7.24 -5.23
C SER A 169 5.88 7.27 -4.20
N VAL A 170 7.07 6.80 -4.58
CA VAL A 170 8.23 6.74 -3.68
C VAL A 170 8.67 8.15 -3.28
N HIS A 171 8.69 9.10 -4.21
CA HIS A 171 8.97 10.49 -3.89
C HIS A 171 7.97 11.08 -2.89
N ILE A 172 6.68 10.77 -3.01
CA ILE A 172 5.66 11.21 -2.06
C ILE A 172 5.94 10.64 -0.67
N SER A 173 6.25 9.35 -0.56
CA SER A 173 6.54 8.71 0.73
C SER A 173 7.80 9.27 1.38
N ILE A 174 8.88 9.48 0.62
CA ILE A 174 10.11 10.12 1.12
C ILE A 174 9.84 11.55 1.60
N ASN A 175 9.04 12.33 0.85
CA ASN A 175 8.66 13.68 1.26
C ASN A 175 7.85 13.68 2.56
N LYS A 176 6.96 12.70 2.79
CA LYS A 176 6.25 12.54 4.06
C LYS A 176 7.20 12.28 5.22
N VAL A 177 8.22 11.43 5.03
CA VAL A 177 9.28 11.19 6.03
C VAL A 177 10.09 12.46 6.30
N SER A 178 10.36 13.27 5.28
CA SER A 178 11.08 14.54 5.44
C SER A 178 10.30 15.60 6.23
N ASN A 179 8.96 15.52 6.20
CA ASN A 179 8.07 16.44 6.91
C ASN A 179 7.76 15.98 8.35
N SER A 180 8.26 14.81 8.75
CA SER A 180 8.28 14.35 10.14
C SER A 180 9.69 14.50 10.74
N ASP A 181 9.93 13.92 11.91
CA ASP A 181 11.26 13.92 12.56
C ASP A 181 12.32 13.09 11.78
N GLY A 182 11.95 12.48 10.64
CA GLY A 182 12.76 11.56 9.84
C GLY A 182 13.61 12.19 8.73
N ARG A 183 13.94 13.49 8.79
CA ARG A 183 14.64 14.20 7.70
C ARG A 183 15.93 13.51 7.23
N GLU A 184 16.76 13.05 8.16
CA GLU A 184 17.99 12.32 7.83
C GLU A 184 17.69 11.00 7.07
N ILE A 185 16.62 10.30 7.47
CA ILE A 185 16.17 9.06 6.81
C ILE A 185 15.62 9.37 5.42
N ALA A 186 14.84 10.43 5.26
CA ALA A 186 14.36 10.87 3.95
C ALA A 186 15.51 11.18 3.00
N GLU A 187 16.57 11.86 3.47
CA GLU A 187 17.77 12.14 2.69
C GLU A 187 18.51 10.86 2.28
N ILE A 188 18.64 9.90 3.20
CA ILE A 188 19.23 8.58 2.90
C ILE A 188 18.41 7.84 1.85
N LEU A 189 17.10 7.72 2.04
CA LEU A 189 16.20 7.03 1.11
C LEU A 189 16.20 7.71 -0.27
N GLY A 190 16.30 9.04 -0.31
CA GLY A 190 16.45 9.79 -1.56
C GLY A 190 17.75 9.47 -2.31
N LYS A 191 18.85 9.18 -1.61
CA LYS A 191 20.11 8.73 -2.23
C LYS A 191 19.99 7.33 -2.81
N PHE A 192 19.35 6.40 -2.10
CA PHE A 192 19.06 5.06 -2.62
C PHE A 192 18.17 5.13 -3.86
N LEU A 193 17.11 5.96 -3.83
CA LEU A 193 16.19 6.12 -4.95
C LEU A 193 16.92 6.61 -6.20
N LYS A 194 17.72 7.68 -6.07
CA LYS A 194 18.52 8.21 -7.19
C LYS A 194 19.49 7.19 -7.75
N ALA A 195 20.13 6.38 -6.89
CA ALA A 195 21.05 5.35 -7.34
C ALA A 195 20.35 4.26 -8.16
N ILE A 196 19.14 3.84 -7.76
CA ILE A 196 18.31 2.91 -8.53
C ILE A 196 17.92 3.52 -9.88
N GLU A 197 17.46 4.77 -9.90
CA GLU A 197 17.07 5.47 -11.13
C GLU A 197 18.22 5.53 -12.14
N SER A 198 19.43 5.87 -11.67
CA SER A 198 20.63 6.00 -12.49
C SER A 198 21.33 4.67 -12.80
N SER A 199 20.89 3.56 -12.21
CA SER A 199 21.52 2.26 -12.40
C SER A 199 21.26 1.67 -13.79
N SER A 200 22.07 0.67 -14.15
CA SER A 200 21.89 -0.15 -15.35
C SER A 200 20.91 -1.32 -15.15
N LEU A 201 20.20 -1.36 -14.03
CA LEU A 201 19.18 -2.38 -13.77
C LEU A 201 18.05 -2.31 -14.80
N SER A 202 17.39 -3.44 -15.03
CA SER A 202 16.18 -3.48 -15.85
C SER A 202 15.03 -2.72 -15.18
N GLU A 203 14.05 -2.26 -15.95
CA GLU A 203 12.88 -1.55 -15.38
C GLU A 203 12.15 -2.34 -14.28
N PRO A 204 11.90 -3.66 -14.42
CA PRO A 204 11.31 -4.46 -13.34
C PRO A 204 12.13 -4.47 -12.06
N GLU A 205 13.45 -4.64 -12.15
CA GLU A 205 14.36 -4.61 -10.99
C GLU A 205 14.39 -3.22 -10.33
N LYS A 206 14.34 -2.14 -11.12
CA LYS A 206 14.24 -0.79 -10.58
C LYS A 206 12.92 -0.59 -9.83
N ILE A 207 11.81 -1.02 -10.41
CA ILE A 207 10.48 -0.96 -9.78
C ILE A 207 10.51 -1.69 -8.45
N GLU A 208 11.08 -2.88 -8.42
CA GLU A 208 11.17 -3.69 -7.22
C GLU A 208 11.96 -2.99 -6.11
N HIS A 209 13.17 -2.50 -6.39
CA HIS A 209 13.96 -1.83 -5.37
C HIS A 209 13.35 -0.49 -4.94
N MET A 210 12.67 0.22 -5.84
CA MET A 210 11.87 1.40 -5.48
C MET A 210 10.73 1.04 -4.53
N GLN A 211 10.05 -0.09 -4.74
CA GLN A 211 9.03 -0.57 -3.81
C GLN A 211 9.62 -0.90 -2.43
N GLN A 212 10.85 -1.41 -2.35
CA GLN A 212 11.53 -1.59 -1.07
C GLN A 212 11.79 -0.26 -0.36
N ILE A 213 12.23 0.76 -1.10
CA ILE A 213 12.40 2.13 -0.55
C ILE A 213 11.07 2.70 -0.08
N ASP A 214 10.01 2.54 -0.85
CA ASP A 214 8.69 3.03 -0.50
C ASP A 214 8.15 2.35 0.77
N LEU A 215 8.41 1.05 0.94
CA LEU A 215 8.08 0.32 2.15
C LEU A 215 8.83 0.92 3.35
N ILE A 216 10.14 1.10 3.24
CA ILE A 216 10.97 1.65 4.32
C ILE A 216 10.50 3.08 4.67
N ALA A 217 10.17 3.91 3.66
CA ALA A 217 9.65 5.25 3.88
C ALA A 217 8.31 5.25 4.63
N ASN A 218 7.38 4.37 4.24
CA ASN A 218 6.09 4.25 4.93
C ASN A 218 6.24 3.71 6.35
N GLN A 219 7.21 2.81 6.61
CA GLN A 219 7.49 2.34 7.97
C GLN A 219 8.19 3.39 8.84
N ALA A 220 8.93 4.33 8.23
CA ALA A 220 9.63 5.39 8.96
C ALA A 220 8.68 6.42 9.59
N ILE A 221 7.48 6.62 9.02
CA ILE A 221 6.44 7.52 9.58
C ILE A 221 5.58 6.87 10.66
N GLU A 222 5.60 5.53 10.78
CA GLU A 222 4.84 4.82 11.80
C GLU A 222 5.51 4.89 13.18
N THR A 223 4.70 4.83 14.24
CA THR A 223 5.19 4.70 15.62
C THR A 223 5.85 3.34 15.82
N ALA A 224 6.81 3.25 16.75
CA ALA A 224 7.59 2.03 16.96
C ALA A 224 6.73 0.77 17.17
N GLU A 225 5.58 0.92 17.85
CA GLU A 225 4.62 -0.16 18.13
C GLU A 225 3.87 -0.66 16.90
N LYS A 226 3.69 0.19 15.88
CA LYS A 226 2.97 -0.13 14.64
C LYS A 226 3.88 -0.59 13.50
N ARG A 227 5.19 -0.43 13.68
CA ARG A 227 6.18 -0.82 12.67
C ARG A 227 6.21 -2.33 12.50
N ASN A 228 6.20 -2.77 11.24
CA ASN A 228 6.46 -4.16 10.91
C ASN A 228 7.98 -4.39 10.84
N SER A 229 8.57 -4.77 11.97
CA SER A 229 10.02 -5.04 12.10
C SER A 229 10.53 -6.04 11.06
N TRP A 230 9.70 -7.02 10.69
CA TRP A 230 10.07 -8.01 9.68
C TRP A 230 10.13 -7.41 8.28
N ALA A 231 9.10 -6.67 7.88
CA ALA A 231 9.06 -6.00 6.58
C ALA A 231 10.24 -5.01 6.42
N ILE A 232 10.57 -4.28 7.49
CA ILE A 232 11.74 -3.39 7.51
C ILE A 232 13.03 -4.19 7.32
N LYS A 233 13.24 -5.28 8.07
CA LYS A 233 14.45 -6.12 7.94
C LYS A 233 14.61 -6.68 6.53
N THR A 234 13.53 -7.17 5.94
CA THR A 234 13.53 -7.76 4.59
C THR A 234 13.85 -6.71 3.53
N SER A 235 13.20 -5.55 3.56
CA SER A 235 13.47 -4.48 2.59
C SER A 235 14.88 -3.91 2.73
N LEU A 236 15.39 -3.77 3.95
CA LEU A 236 16.77 -3.37 4.21
C LEU A 236 17.78 -4.42 3.71
N ALA A 237 17.51 -5.70 3.92
CA ALA A 237 18.34 -6.79 3.41
C ALA A 237 18.37 -6.80 1.88
N ALA A 238 17.23 -6.60 1.22
CA ALA A 238 17.16 -6.50 -0.24
C ALA A 238 18.04 -5.36 -0.78
N LEU A 239 17.98 -4.17 -0.18
CA LEU A 239 18.85 -3.04 -0.57
C LEU A 239 20.34 -3.31 -0.30
N SER A 240 20.67 -4.17 0.68
CA SER A 240 22.05 -4.47 1.07
C SER A 240 22.80 -5.36 0.08
N VAL A 241 22.08 -6.20 -0.66
CA VAL A 241 22.66 -7.19 -1.57
C VAL A 241 22.62 -6.76 -3.03
N THR A 242 21.95 -5.65 -3.35
CA THR A 242 21.94 -5.08 -4.70
C THR A 242 23.29 -4.42 -5.00
N ASP A 243 24.02 -4.96 -5.97
CA ASP A 243 25.39 -4.53 -6.32
C ASP A 243 25.55 -3.02 -6.51
N CYS A 244 24.59 -2.36 -7.17
CA CYS A 244 24.65 -0.91 -7.40
C CYS A 244 24.35 -0.06 -6.16
N LEU A 245 23.91 -0.68 -5.06
CA LEU A 245 23.54 -0.02 -3.80
C LEU A 245 24.50 -0.36 -2.66
N THR A 246 25.38 -1.35 -2.81
CA THR A 246 26.30 -1.83 -1.76
C THR A 246 27.15 -0.71 -1.14
N SER A 247 27.62 0.27 -1.93
CA SER A 247 28.41 1.40 -1.44
C SER A 247 27.58 2.36 -0.57
N LEU A 248 26.34 2.64 -0.97
CA LEU A 248 25.38 3.40 -0.19
C LEU A 248 24.96 2.65 1.07
N TRP A 249 24.73 1.34 0.95
CA TRP A 249 24.42 0.47 2.07
C TRP A 249 25.52 0.48 3.12
N THR A 250 26.78 0.37 2.71
CA THR A 250 27.93 0.44 3.63
C THR A 250 27.97 1.78 4.37
N SER A 251 27.55 2.87 3.71
CA SER A 251 27.61 4.23 4.27
C SER A 251 26.41 4.58 5.16
N PHE A 252 25.21 4.07 4.84
CA PHE A 252 23.95 4.50 5.46
C PHE A 252 23.08 3.37 6.02
N GLY A 253 23.37 2.11 5.69
CA GLY A 253 22.68 0.93 6.21
C GLY A 253 22.65 0.85 7.74
N PRO A 254 23.78 1.08 8.44
CA PRO A 254 23.78 1.12 9.91
C PRO A 254 22.89 2.22 10.50
N THR A 255 22.77 3.37 9.83
CA THR A 255 21.89 4.47 10.26
C THR A 255 20.42 4.09 10.10
N LEU A 256 20.07 3.44 8.98
CA LEU A 256 18.72 2.91 8.76
C LEU A 256 18.37 1.85 9.82
N GLN A 257 19.26 0.89 10.08
CA GLN A 257 19.04 -0.14 11.10
C GLN A 257 18.81 0.49 12.48
N ARG A 258 19.64 1.46 12.88
CA ARG A 258 19.49 2.18 14.15
C ARG A 258 18.15 2.91 14.27
N TRP A 259 17.69 3.59 13.21
CA TRP A 259 16.40 4.28 13.19
C TRP A 259 15.21 3.35 13.47
N PHE A 260 15.31 2.12 12.97
CA PHE A 260 14.29 1.10 13.15
C PHE A 260 14.49 0.21 14.37
N GLY A 261 15.52 0.44 15.18
CA GLY A 261 15.82 -0.35 16.37
C GLY A 261 16.24 -1.79 16.06
N LEU A 262 16.98 -1.98 14.95
CA LEU A 262 17.43 -3.27 14.43
C LEU A 262 18.90 -3.55 14.70
#